data_AF-F2T7M5-F1
#
_entry.id   AF-F2T7M5-F1
#
_cell.length_a   1.000
_cell.length_b   1.000
_cell.length_c   1.000
_cell.angle_alpha   90.00
_cell.angle_beta   90.00
_cell.angle_gamma   90.00
#
_symmetry.space_group_name_H-M   'P 1'
#
loop_
_entity.id
_entity.type
_entity.pdbx_description
1 polymer ?
#
loop_
_entity_poly.entity_id
_entity_poly.type
_entity_poly.pdbx_seq_one_letter_code
_entity_poly.pdbx_strand_id
1 'polypeptide(L)'
;MHELLLFSPVPAKQHHDLLQQLSGLTAMQPTRTFERRLVFKAYRKPGFIKTRPGGSQDVQAPETQRLNKLLNGGLYYIQVVGNVQERDFGSMPASSSSSSSSSSLPSSSASLRSDVVTQGTGAGGDGTQQGQGSLWSSTPMNHGAATAAVSKGYVAANQSWRLEFKDTPEAGARSGVTSRFVGTANLPSGNILPEMTAWGFDYVSEYVVEGHTFVLDDTVLFLHRVLTFPPSADGGGGGPKTLTPTEYLPPLDKMVLLDTSGAYVLQASITVQDSGNPDMLKANSQRLLGLKEHLKSVVKLEPEDRLSLDTRVK
;
A
#
# COMPACT_ATOMS: atom_id res chain seq x y z
N MET A 1 -2.53 -19.39 -0.45
CA MET A 1 -2.96 -19.36 -1.86
C MET A 1 -1.78 -19.80 -2.71
N HIS A 2 -1.98 -20.12 -3.98
CA HIS A 2 -0.90 -20.37 -4.94
C HIS A 2 -0.96 -19.31 -6.04
N GLU A 3 0.16 -18.71 -6.38
CA GLU A 3 0.26 -17.71 -7.44
C GLU A 3 0.93 -18.35 -8.66
N LEU A 4 0.28 -18.22 -9.83
CA LEU A 4 0.83 -18.58 -11.14
C LEU A 4 1.21 -17.29 -11.87
N LEU A 5 2.40 -17.26 -12.47
CA LEU A 5 3.05 -16.04 -12.93
C LEU A 5 3.70 -16.21 -14.31
N LEU A 6 3.60 -15.16 -15.11
CA LEU A 6 4.43 -14.90 -16.28
C LEU A 6 4.85 -13.44 -16.29
N PHE A 7 6.02 -13.16 -16.87
CA PHE A 7 6.64 -11.85 -16.88
C PHE A 7 7.07 -11.44 -18.29
N SER A 8 7.18 -10.14 -18.51
CA SER A 8 7.84 -9.61 -19.68
C SER A 8 8.48 -8.25 -19.38
N PRO A 9 9.74 -8.01 -19.79
CA PRO A 9 10.32 -6.69 -19.75
C PRO A 9 9.70 -5.83 -20.87
N VAL A 10 9.33 -4.59 -20.53
CA VAL A 10 8.70 -3.63 -21.43
C VAL A 10 9.58 -2.38 -21.49
N PRO A 11 10.23 -2.10 -22.62
CA PRO A 11 10.99 -0.86 -22.81
C PRO A 11 10.12 0.38 -22.56
N ALA A 12 10.68 1.42 -21.95
CA ALA A 12 9.97 2.66 -21.62
C ALA A 12 9.22 3.26 -22.82
N LYS A 13 9.78 3.15 -24.03
CA LYS A 13 9.18 3.66 -25.27
C LYS A 13 7.89 2.95 -25.67
N GLN A 14 7.74 1.67 -25.31
CA GLN A 14 6.56 0.85 -25.64
C GLN A 14 5.47 0.94 -24.57
N HIS A 15 5.74 1.60 -23.43
CA HIS A 15 4.81 1.66 -22.31
C HIS A 15 3.44 2.21 -22.71
N HIS A 16 3.39 3.34 -23.43
CA HIS A 16 2.12 3.96 -23.81
C HIS A 16 1.30 3.08 -24.77
N ASP A 17 1.95 2.56 -25.82
CA ASP A 17 1.31 1.68 -26.81
C ASP A 17 0.78 0.40 -26.16
N LEU A 18 1.56 -0.19 -25.24
CA LEU A 18 1.15 -1.37 -24.51
C LEU A 18 -0.07 -1.09 -23.61
N LEU A 19 -0.11 0.06 -22.91
CA LEU A 19 -1.28 0.43 -22.12
C LEU A 19 -2.53 0.53 -23.00
N GLN A 20 -2.42 1.12 -24.19
CA GLN A 20 -3.55 1.22 -25.13
C GLN A 20 -4.00 -0.15 -25.62
N GLN A 21 -3.05 -1.02 -25.99
CA GLN A 21 -3.35 -2.39 -26.44
C GLN A 21 -3.99 -3.23 -25.34
N LEU A 22 -3.46 -3.17 -24.11
CA LEU A 22 -4.05 -3.84 -22.96
C LEU A 22 -5.44 -3.30 -22.65
N SER A 23 -5.67 -1.99 -22.79
CA SER A 23 -7.00 -1.39 -22.60
C SER A 23 -8.02 -1.93 -23.60
N GLY A 24 -7.62 -2.06 -24.87
CA GLY A 24 -8.48 -2.64 -25.91
C GLY A 24 -8.77 -4.12 -25.67
N LEU A 25 -7.79 -4.87 -25.19
CA LEU A 25 -7.90 -6.31 -24.95
C LEU A 25 -8.72 -6.64 -23.70
N THR A 26 -8.56 -5.86 -22.64
CA THR A 26 -9.27 -6.04 -21.35
C THR A 26 -10.57 -5.27 -21.27
N ALA A 27 -10.87 -4.42 -22.27
CA ALA A 27 -12.00 -3.50 -22.29
C ALA A 27 -12.09 -2.62 -21.03
N MET A 28 -10.94 -2.28 -20.43
CA MET A 28 -10.87 -1.44 -19.23
C MET A 28 -9.80 -0.37 -19.36
N GLN A 29 -9.95 0.69 -18.58
CA GLN A 29 -8.91 1.70 -18.46
C GLN A 29 -7.83 1.26 -17.47
N PRO A 30 -6.55 1.63 -17.70
CA PRO A 30 -5.47 1.32 -16.78
C PRO A 30 -5.73 1.99 -15.44
N THR A 31 -5.76 1.21 -14.37
CA THR A 31 -5.85 1.76 -13.01
C THR A 31 -4.44 2.06 -12.52
N ARG A 32 -4.10 3.35 -12.39
CA ARG A 32 -2.79 3.76 -11.86
C ARG A 32 -2.72 3.44 -10.36
N THR A 33 -1.62 2.81 -9.95
CA THR A 33 -1.42 2.34 -8.57
C THR A 33 -0.03 2.67 -8.07
N PHE A 34 0.06 3.02 -6.78
CA PHE A 34 1.32 3.13 -6.07
C PHE A 34 1.28 2.28 -4.81
N GLU A 35 2.33 1.51 -4.61
CA GLU A 35 2.51 0.69 -3.42
C GLU A 35 3.82 1.05 -2.74
N ARG A 36 3.76 1.55 -1.51
CA ARG A 36 4.93 1.65 -0.65
C ARG A 36 5.23 0.28 -0.06
N ARG A 37 6.47 -0.17 -0.18
CA ARG A 37 6.92 -1.47 0.32
C ARG A 37 8.06 -1.28 1.30
N LEU A 38 7.88 -1.83 2.50
CA LEU A 38 8.90 -1.93 3.53
C LEU A 38 9.44 -3.36 3.55
N VAL A 39 10.75 -3.51 3.52
CA VAL A 39 11.44 -4.79 3.55
C VAL A 39 11.97 -5.04 4.94
N PHE A 40 11.65 -6.21 5.47
CA PHE A 40 12.12 -6.65 6.77
C PHE A 40 12.87 -7.97 6.66
N LYS A 41 13.89 -8.15 7.48
CA LYS A 41 14.66 -9.39 7.59
C LYS A 41 14.37 -10.06 8.92
N ALA A 42 14.07 -11.35 8.89
CA ALA A 42 14.01 -12.14 10.11
C ALA A 42 15.37 -12.15 10.81
N TYR A 43 15.39 -11.80 12.10
CA TYR A 43 16.54 -12.02 12.96
C TYR A 43 16.14 -12.96 14.09
N ARG A 44 16.97 -13.96 14.34
CA ARG A 44 16.81 -14.80 15.51
C ARG A 44 17.49 -14.07 16.66
N LYS A 45 16.73 -13.63 17.66
CA LYS A 45 17.33 -13.25 18.95
C LYS A 45 18.19 -14.43 19.42
N PRO A 46 19.52 -14.26 19.60
CA PRO A 46 20.36 -15.33 20.14
C PRO A 46 19.78 -15.78 21.48
N GLY A 47 19.47 -17.07 21.61
CA GLY A 47 18.83 -17.65 22.80
C GLY A 47 17.30 -17.87 22.71
N PHE A 48 16.63 -17.34 21.69
CA PHE A 48 15.20 -17.56 21.46
C PHE A 48 14.96 -18.79 20.56
N ILE A 49 15.48 -19.95 20.97
CA ILE A 49 15.06 -21.23 20.41
C ILE A 49 13.76 -21.58 21.12
N LYS A 50 12.59 -21.24 20.55
CA LYS A 50 11.36 -21.87 21.00
C LYS A 50 11.51 -23.36 20.72
N THR A 51 11.57 -24.12 21.81
CA THR A 51 11.64 -25.57 21.81
C THR A 51 10.58 -26.12 20.86
N ARG A 52 11.01 -27.05 20.03
CA ARG A 52 10.16 -27.92 19.23
C ARG A 52 9.04 -28.45 20.16
N PRO A 53 7.74 -28.20 19.92
CA PRO A 53 6.69 -28.95 20.59
C PRO A 53 6.69 -30.33 19.96
N GLY A 54 7.57 -31.19 20.46
CA GLY A 54 7.49 -32.63 20.26
C GLY A 54 6.68 -33.21 21.42
N GLY A 55 5.49 -33.74 21.12
CA GLY A 55 4.70 -34.54 22.04
C GLY A 55 3.30 -33.96 22.30
N SER A 56 2.29 -34.80 22.04
CA SER A 56 0.85 -34.60 22.27
C SER A 56 0.15 -33.45 21.53
N GLN A 57 -0.35 -33.78 20.34
CA GLN A 57 -1.77 -33.63 19.96
C GLN A 57 -2.49 -32.32 20.33
N ASP A 58 -1.85 -31.18 20.10
CA ASP A 58 -2.59 -29.92 19.97
C ASP A 58 -2.65 -29.58 18.49
N VAL A 59 -3.77 -29.94 17.86
CA VAL A 59 -4.08 -29.59 16.46
C VAL A 59 -4.32 -28.09 16.44
N GLN A 60 -3.23 -27.32 16.46
CA GLN A 60 -3.32 -25.89 16.19
C GLN A 60 -4.05 -25.71 14.86
N ALA A 61 -4.94 -24.72 14.80
CA ALA A 61 -5.66 -24.41 13.58
C ALA A 61 -4.66 -24.38 12.40
N PRO A 62 -5.02 -24.92 11.22
CA PRO A 62 -4.11 -25.02 10.09
C PRO A 62 -3.49 -23.67 9.72
N GLU A 63 -4.20 -22.57 10.00
CA GLU A 63 -3.73 -21.20 9.86
C GLU A 63 -2.58 -20.84 10.83
N THR A 64 -2.66 -21.24 12.10
CA THR A 64 -1.60 -21.01 13.10
C THR A 64 -0.37 -21.86 12.84
N GLN A 65 -0.54 -23.10 12.36
CA GLN A 65 0.57 -23.95 11.93
C GLN A 65 1.25 -23.38 10.68
N ARG A 66 0.45 -22.89 9.73
CA ARG A 66 0.94 -22.20 8.53
C ARG A 66 1.70 -20.94 8.92
N LEU A 67 1.15 -20.07 9.76
CA LEU A 67 1.81 -18.86 10.23
C LEU A 67 3.12 -19.19 10.97
N ASN A 68 3.14 -20.20 11.83
CA ASN A 68 4.39 -20.64 12.47
C ASN A 68 5.42 -21.16 11.48
N LYS A 69 5.02 -21.89 10.43
CA LYS A 69 5.93 -22.32 9.36
C LYS A 69 6.44 -21.13 8.55
N LEU A 70 5.61 -20.11 8.33
CA LEU A 70 5.96 -18.88 7.62
C LEU A 70 6.94 -18.01 8.43
N LEU A 71 6.70 -17.85 9.73
CA LEU A 71 7.54 -17.04 10.62
C LEU A 71 8.85 -17.74 11.02
N ASN A 72 8.85 -19.07 11.10
CA ASN A 72 10.03 -19.86 11.51
C ASN A 72 10.76 -20.56 10.35
N GLY A 73 10.23 -20.47 9.12
CA GLY A 73 10.87 -20.94 7.89
C GLY A 73 12.20 -20.21 7.62
N GLY A 74 13.06 -20.77 6.76
CA GLY A 74 14.43 -20.28 6.56
C GLY A 74 14.51 -18.79 6.21
N LEU A 75 15.03 -17.97 7.14
CA LEU A 75 15.42 -16.54 7.04
C LEU A 75 14.97 -15.80 5.76
N TYR A 76 13.67 -15.56 5.64
CA TYR A 76 13.10 -14.82 4.51
C TYR A 76 13.14 -13.30 4.76
N TYR A 77 13.33 -12.52 3.70
CA TYR A 77 12.86 -11.15 3.70
C TYR A 77 11.35 -11.16 3.49
N ILE A 78 10.64 -10.39 4.30
CA ILE A 78 9.19 -10.21 4.19
C ILE A 78 8.87 -8.77 3.80
N GLN A 79 7.76 -8.58 3.10
CA GLN A 79 7.34 -7.27 2.62
C GLN A 79 6.09 -6.83 3.35
N VAL A 80 6.12 -5.61 3.89
CA VAL A 80 4.93 -4.92 4.37
C VAL A 80 4.55 -3.87 3.35
N VAL A 81 3.34 -3.98 2.81
CA VAL A 81 2.86 -3.21 1.66
C VAL A 81 1.74 -2.28 2.09
N GLY A 82 1.82 -1.03 1.67
CA GLY A 82 0.81 -0.01 1.89
C GLY A 82 0.45 0.66 0.58
N ASN A 83 -0.83 0.72 0.26
CA ASN A 83 -1.31 1.48 -0.90
C ASN A 83 -1.16 2.98 -0.60
N VAL A 84 -0.60 3.71 -1.57
CA VAL A 84 -0.46 5.17 -1.51
C VAL A 84 -1.04 5.77 -2.78
N GLN A 85 -1.40 7.04 -2.73
CA GLN A 85 -1.94 7.78 -3.87
C GLN A 85 -0.93 8.80 -4.38
N GLU A 86 -1.08 9.24 -5.62
CA GLU A 86 -0.18 10.23 -6.20
C GLU A 86 -0.13 11.55 -5.40
N ARG A 87 -1.27 11.95 -4.81
CA ARG A 87 -1.36 13.13 -3.92
C ARG A 87 -0.60 12.98 -2.60
N ASP A 88 -0.24 11.77 -2.22
CA ASP A 88 0.47 11.49 -0.97
C ASP A 88 1.95 11.91 -1.05
N PHE A 89 2.50 12.01 -2.27
CA PHE A 89 3.88 12.40 -2.51
C PHE A 89 4.06 13.92 -2.34
N GLY A 90 5.08 14.33 -1.58
CA GLY A 90 5.36 15.75 -1.32
C GLY A 90 4.39 16.42 -0.34
N SER A 91 3.44 15.67 0.20
CA SER A 91 2.49 16.12 1.20
C SER A 91 3.13 16.18 2.60
N MET A 92 4.10 17.08 2.78
CA MET A 92 4.63 17.38 4.11
C MET A 92 3.65 18.35 4.80
N PRO A 93 3.28 18.14 6.08
CA PRO A 93 2.60 19.18 6.83
C PRO A 93 3.51 20.40 6.80
N ALA A 94 3.00 21.53 6.29
CA ALA A 94 3.72 22.78 6.35
C ALA A 94 4.16 22.96 7.81
N SER A 95 5.47 22.93 8.05
CA SER A 95 6.03 23.44 9.29
C SER A 95 5.38 24.79 9.48
N SER A 96 4.75 25.01 10.64
CA SER A 96 4.14 26.27 11.01
C SER A 96 5.20 27.36 10.93
N SER A 97 5.36 27.93 9.74
CA SER A 97 6.06 29.18 9.54
C SER A 97 5.25 30.19 10.34
N SER A 98 5.75 30.48 11.52
CA SER A 98 5.31 31.56 12.37
C SER A 98 5.31 32.82 11.52
N SER A 99 4.13 33.19 11.03
CA SER A 99 3.88 34.53 10.51
C SER A 99 3.97 35.48 11.69
N SER A 100 5.20 35.92 11.99
CA SER A 100 5.46 37.14 12.75
C SER A 100 4.97 38.33 11.93
N SER A 101 3.65 38.47 11.87
CA SER A 101 2.99 39.69 11.45
C SER A 101 3.14 40.68 12.61
N SER A 102 4.22 41.45 12.58
CA SER A 102 4.39 42.65 13.39
C SER A 102 3.29 43.64 12.99
N SER A 103 2.16 43.60 13.70
CA SER A 103 1.10 44.59 13.62
C SER A 103 1.60 45.90 14.24
N SER A 104 2.09 46.79 13.39
CA SER A 104 2.24 48.21 13.69
C SER A 104 0.86 48.83 13.89
N LEU A 105 0.61 49.28 15.12
CA LEU A 105 -0.51 50.14 15.50
C LEU A 105 -0.43 51.48 14.73
N PRO A 106 -1.56 52.06 14.32
CA PRO A 106 -1.72 53.48 14.31
C PRO A 106 -2.70 53.92 15.41
N SER A 107 -2.18 54.81 16.24
CA SER A 107 -2.85 55.61 17.27
C SER A 107 -3.91 56.52 16.66
N SER A 108 -4.91 56.88 17.47
CA SER A 108 -5.90 58.00 17.39
C SER A 108 -7.33 57.44 17.46
N SER A 109 -8.26 57.89 18.29
CA SER A 109 -8.36 59.08 19.14
C SER A 109 -9.48 58.84 20.15
N ALA A 110 -9.36 59.46 21.32
CA ALA A 110 -10.33 59.40 22.41
C ALA A 110 -11.57 60.25 22.12
N SER A 111 -12.74 59.77 22.52
CA SER A 111 -13.87 60.59 22.94
C SER A 111 -14.74 59.84 23.95
N LEU A 112 -15.18 60.60 24.95
CA LEU A 112 -15.66 60.19 26.26
C LEU A 112 -17.20 60.15 26.34
N ARG A 113 -17.69 59.53 27.43
CA ARG A 113 -19.01 59.66 28.11
C ARG A 113 -20.17 58.83 27.52
N SER A 114 -21.08 58.23 28.29
CA SER A 114 -21.29 58.15 29.74
C SER A 114 -22.30 57.02 30.04
N ASP A 115 -22.18 56.49 31.26
CA ASP A 115 -23.15 55.85 32.17
C ASP A 115 -24.57 55.50 31.66
N VAL A 116 -25.06 54.30 32.02
CA VAL A 116 -26.18 54.14 32.99
C VAL A 116 -26.47 52.65 33.26
N VAL A 117 -26.63 52.39 34.57
CA VAL A 117 -27.07 51.18 35.28
C VAL A 117 -28.49 50.77 34.91
N THR A 118 -28.79 49.47 34.77
CA THR A 118 -29.89 48.83 35.54
C THR A 118 -29.83 47.31 35.57
N GLN A 119 -29.87 46.82 36.80
CA GLN A 119 -30.03 45.45 37.27
C GLN A 119 -31.52 45.09 37.23
N GLY A 120 -31.86 43.87 36.80
CA GLY A 120 -33.24 43.41 36.71
C GLY A 120 -33.34 41.88 36.77
N THR A 121 -33.15 41.35 37.97
CA THR A 121 -33.51 39.99 38.39
C THR A 121 -35.03 39.85 38.45
N GLY A 122 -35.61 38.84 37.80
CA GLY A 122 -37.03 38.53 37.87
C GLY A 122 -37.31 37.11 37.42
N ALA A 123 -37.76 36.29 38.36
CA ALA A 123 -38.02 34.87 38.22
C ALA A 123 -39.47 34.59 37.77
N GLY A 124 -39.68 33.37 37.24
CA GLY A 124 -40.92 32.62 37.39
C GLY A 124 -41.83 32.58 36.16
N GLY A 125 -42.31 31.38 35.82
CA GLY A 125 -43.43 31.22 34.89
C GLY A 125 -43.45 29.91 34.14
N ASP A 126 -43.82 28.84 34.85
CA ASP A 126 -44.23 27.54 34.33
C ASP A 126 -45.48 27.66 33.43
N GLY A 127 -45.65 26.78 32.43
CA GLY A 127 -46.75 26.87 31.47
C GLY A 127 -46.73 25.81 30.39
N THR A 128 -47.17 24.61 30.74
CA THR A 128 -47.55 23.53 29.81
C THR A 128 -48.71 23.97 28.91
N GLN A 129 -48.65 23.70 27.59
CA GLN A 129 -49.81 23.18 26.85
C GLN A 129 -49.49 22.68 25.44
N GLN A 130 -50.08 21.53 25.15
CA GLN A 130 -50.17 20.84 23.87
C GLN A 130 -50.98 21.64 22.85
N GLY A 131 -50.64 21.50 21.57
CA GLY A 131 -51.47 21.93 20.45
C GLY A 131 -51.05 21.25 19.16
N GLN A 132 -51.86 20.28 18.71
CA GLN A 132 -51.80 19.67 17.37
C GLN A 132 -52.10 20.71 16.29
N GLY A 133 -51.45 20.61 15.13
CA GLY A 133 -51.78 21.42 13.96
C GLY A 133 -50.92 21.17 12.72
N SER A 134 -51.32 20.17 11.92
CA SER A 134 -51.28 20.06 10.45
C SER A 134 -50.21 20.80 9.59
N LEU A 135 -49.43 19.99 8.87
CA LEU A 135 -49.23 19.97 7.40
C LEU A 135 -49.14 21.30 6.60
N TRP A 136 -47.93 21.68 6.16
CA TRP A 136 -47.43 21.68 4.76
C TRP A 136 -46.33 22.74 4.48
N SER A 137 -45.35 22.32 3.66
CA SER A 137 -44.41 23.11 2.83
C SER A 137 -43.45 24.07 3.58
N SER A 138 -42.12 23.97 3.46
CA SER A 138 -41.38 24.06 2.20
C SER A 138 -39.93 23.62 2.41
N THR A 139 -39.43 22.80 1.51
CA THR A 139 -38.03 22.36 1.40
C THR A 139 -37.14 23.51 0.88
N PRO A 140 -36.09 23.95 1.59
CA PRO A 140 -34.97 24.61 0.93
C PRO A 140 -34.03 23.52 0.41
N MET A 141 -33.84 23.49 -0.90
CA MET A 141 -32.80 22.70 -1.56
C MET A 141 -31.43 23.08 -0.97
N ASN A 142 -30.83 22.20 -0.18
CA ASN A 142 -29.43 22.31 0.18
C ASN A 142 -28.62 21.59 -0.89
N HIS A 143 -28.18 22.34 -1.89
CA HIS A 143 -27.22 21.86 -2.87
C HIS A 143 -25.94 21.42 -2.17
N GLY A 144 -25.56 20.17 -2.45
CA GLY A 144 -24.27 19.53 -2.23
C GLY A 144 -23.16 20.42 -1.68
N ALA A 145 -23.02 20.42 -0.36
CA ALA A 145 -21.72 20.54 0.26
C ALA A 145 -21.15 19.12 0.33
N ALA A 146 -20.55 18.66 -0.77
CA ALA A 146 -19.52 17.64 -0.68
C ALA A 146 -18.53 18.18 0.36
N THR A 147 -18.47 17.53 1.52
CA THR A 147 -17.46 17.80 2.53
C THR A 147 -16.12 17.69 1.83
N ALA A 148 -15.53 18.84 1.51
CA ALA A 148 -14.18 18.94 1.01
C ALA A 148 -13.31 18.23 2.03
N ALA A 149 -12.85 17.03 1.68
CA ALA A 149 -11.89 16.30 2.48
C ALA A 149 -10.69 17.22 2.62
N VAL A 150 -10.52 17.79 3.80
CA VAL A 150 -9.33 18.54 4.17
C VAL A 150 -8.16 17.67 3.76
N SER A 151 -7.32 18.20 2.87
CA SER A 151 -6.16 17.53 2.27
C SER A 151 -5.17 17.19 3.39
N LYS A 152 -5.43 16.08 4.06
CA LYS A 152 -4.56 15.52 5.09
C LYS A 152 -3.40 14.92 4.33
N GLY A 153 -2.25 15.59 4.41
CA GLY A 153 -1.03 15.07 3.80
C GLY A 153 -0.72 13.66 4.28
N TYR A 154 0.01 12.91 3.47
CA TYR A 154 0.42 11.56 3.82
C TYR A 154 1.29 11.57 5.08
N VAL A 155 0.94 10.68 6.02
CA VAL A 155 1.77 10.39 7.20
C VAL A 155 1.77 8.89 7.39
N ALA A 156 2.96 8.30 7.57
CA ALA A 156 3.10 6.86 7.83
C ALA A 156 2.19 6.35 8.96
N ALA A 157 1.89 7.21 9.96
CA ALA A 157 0.99 6.92 11.07
C ALA A 157 -0.47 6.62 10.67
N ASN A 158 -0.92 7.00 9.47
CA ASN A 158 -2.28 6.71 8.98
C ASN A 158 -2.31 5.58 7.94
N GLN A 159 -1.16 5.02 7.57
CA GLN A 159 -1.07 4.01 6.52
C GLN A 159 -1.70 2.70 6.99
N SER A 160 -2.63 2.15 6.21
CA SER A 160 -3.06 0.75 6.35
C SER A 160 -2.02 -0.17 5.71
N TRP A 161 -1.57 -1.18 6.44
CA TRP A 161 -0.54 -2.10 6.00
C TRP A 161 -1.07 -3.51 5.77
N ARG A 162 -0.47 -4.23 4.83
CA ARG A 162 -0.63 -5.68 4.67
C ARG A 162 0.73 -6.34 4.63
N LEU A 163 0.88 -7.46 5.33
CA LEU A 163 2.02 -8.34 5.20
C LEU A 163 1.85 -9.19 3.94
N GLU A 164 2.86 -9.23 3.09
CA GLU A 164 2.95 -10.15 1.96
C GLU A 164 4.07 -11.17 2.17
N PHE A 165 3.70 -12.44 2.05
CA PHE A 165 4.62 -13.55 2.01
C PHE A 165 4.61 -14.18 0.61
N LYS A 166 5.80 -14.31 0.03
CA LYS A 166 6.05 -14.95 -1.27
C LYS A 166 7.16 -15.97 -1.09
N ASP A 167 6.82 -17.25 -1.23
CA ASP A 167 7.80 -18.33 -1.12
C ASP A 167 8.68 -18.38 -2.39
N THR A 168 9.80 -19.09 -2.29
CA THR A 168 10.61 -19.41 -3.46
C THR A 168 9.74 -20.21 -4.46
N PRO A 169 9.76 -19.88 -5.76
CA PRO A 169 9.01 -20.65 -6.74
C PRO A 169 9.33 -22.14 -6.72
N GLU A 170 8.34 -22.95 -7.11
CA GLU A 170 8.46 -24.40 -7.21
C GLU A 170 9.58 -24.78 -8.19
N ALA A 171 10.31 -25.84 -7.85
CA ALA A 171 11.41 -26.32 -8.68
C ALA A 171 10.88 -27.16 -9.85
N GLY A 172 11.35 -26.84 -11.05
CA GLY A 172 11.11 -27.59 -12.28
C GLY A 172 10.13 -26.89 -13.22
N ALA A 173 10.55 -26.68 -14.47
CA ALA A 173 9.82 -25.93 -15.50
C ALA A 173 8.63 -26.69 -16.13
N ARG A 174 8.06 -27.69 -15.44
CA ARG A 174 7.10 -28.63 -16.05
C ARG A 174 5.75 -28.01 -16.41
N SER A 175 5.37 -26.90 -15.78
CA SER A 175 4.09 -26.23 -15.97
C SER A 175 4.11 -25.11 -17.03
N GLY A 176 5.29 -24.70 -17.52
CA GLY A 176 5.44 -23.57 -18.44
C GLY A 176 5.15 -22.18 -17.84
N VAL A 177 4.83 -22.12 -16.55
CA VAL A 177 4.55 -20.90 -15.78
C VAL A 177 5.33 -20.94 -14.46
N THR A 178 5.65 -19.77 -13.91
CA THR A 178 6.25 -19.70 -12.58
C THR A 178 5.15 -19.91 -11.53
N SER A 179 5.36 -20.83 -10.59
CA SER A 179 4.38 -21.19 -9.56
C SER A 179 4.99 -21.00 -8.18
N ARG A 180 4.30 -20.32 -7.26
CA ARG A 180 4.76 -20.19 -5.87
C ARG A 180 3.64 -20.11 -4.86
N PHE A 181 3.95 -20.48 -3.62
CA PHE A 181 3.06 -20.22 -2.50
C PHE A 181 3.05 -18.73 -2.13
N VAL A 182 1.85 -18.17 -1.93
CA VAL A 182 1.68 -16.80 -1.43
C VAL A 182 0.68 -16.72 -0.27
N GLY A 183 0.95 -15.78 0.64
CA GLY A 183 0.09 -15.46 1.77
C GLY A 183 0.05 -13.96 2.02
N THR A 184 -1.10 -13.48 2.46
CA THR A 184 -1.29 -12.09 2.87
C THR A 184 -1.95 -12.04 4.24
N ALA A 185 -1.64 -11.01 5.02
CA ALA A 185 -2.30 -10.75 6.29
C ALA A 185 -2.44 -9.24 6.50
N ASN A 186 -3.60 -8.78 6.99
CA ASN A 186 -3.78 -7.38 7.31
C ASN A 186 -3.02 -7.04 8.60
N LEU A 187 -2.37 -5.88 8.61
CA LEU A 187 -1.65 -5.36 9.75
C LEU A 187 -2.34 -4.10 10.30
N PRO A 188 -2.07 -3.73 11.56
CA PRO A 188 -2.53 -2.46 12.10
C PRO A 188 -2.10 -1.28 11.24
N SER A 189 -2.91 -0.22 11.24
CA SER A 189 -2.52 1.03 10.60
C SER A 189 -1.47 1.77 11.42
N GLY A 190 -0.54 2.45 10.76
CA GLY A 190 0.40 3.37 11.39
C GLY A 190 1.84 2.90 11.44
N ASN A 191 2.56 3.23 12.51
CA ASN A 191 3.96 2.82 12.63
C ASN A 191 4.05 1.32 12.94
N ILE A 192 4.45 0.52 11.95
CA ILE A 192 4.52 -0.94 12.06
C ILE A 192 5.84 -1.47 12.65
N LEU A 193 6.83 -0.59 12.86
CA LEU A 193 8.15 -1.01 13.35
C LEU A 193 8.09 -1.76 14.69
N PRO A 194 7.38 -1.28 15.73
CA PRO A 194 7.33 -1.97 17.02
C PRO A 194 6.78 -3.39 16.90
N GLU A 195 5.73 -3.59 16.11
CA GLU A 195 5.10 -4.88 15.85
C GLU A 195 6.07 -5.82 15.13
N MET A 196 6.71 -5.36 14.05
CA MET A 196 7.68 -6.16 13.31
C MET A 196 8.88 -6.54 14.18
N THR A 197 9.41 -5.60 14.96
CA THR A 197 10.51 -5.87 15.90
C THR A 197 10.11 -6.86 16.98
N ALA A 198 8.89 -6.75 17.53
CA ALA A 198 8.34 -7.71 18.49
C ALA A 198 8.20 -9.12 17.89
N TRP A 199 7.92 -9.21 16.58
CA TRP A 199 7.85 -10.47 15.84
C TRP A 199 9.23 -11.01 15.40
N GLY A 200 10.33 -10.31 15.73
CA GLY A 200 11.69 -10.75 15.40
C GLY A 200 12.13 -10.36 13.99
N PHE A 201 11.64 -9.23 13.48
CA PHE A 201 12.01 -8.70 12.18
C PHE A 201 12.67 -7.33 12.31
N ASP A 202 13.82 -7.18 11.64
CA ASP A 202 14.55 -5.92 11.54
C ASP A 202 14.23 -5.25 10.21
N TYR A 203 14.07 -3.93 10.23
CA TYR A 203 13.91 -3.14 9.02
C TYR A 203 15.19 -3.15 8.17
N VAL A 204 15.03 -3.19 6.85
CA VAL A 204 16.14 -3.29 5.89
C VAL A 204 16.15 -2.10 4.94
N SER A 205 15.03 -1.88 4.27
CA SER A 205 14.90 -0.87 3.22
C SER A 205 13.44 -0.61 2.89
N GLU A 206 13.22 0.43 2.11
CA GLU A 206 11.92 0.75 1.55
C GLU A 206 12.04 1.21 0.10
N TYR A 207 10.95 1.03 -0.64
CA TYR A 207 10.81 1.49 -2.01
C TYR A 207 9.33 1.65 -2.35
N VAL A 208 9.06 2.24 -3.51
CA VAL A 208 7.71 2.38 -4.05
C VAL A 208 7.62 1.60 -5.35
N VAL A 209 6.52 0.89 -5.56
CA VAL A 209 6.16 0.33 -6.85
C VAL A 209 5.13 1.24 -7.49
N GLU A 210 5.43 1.77 -8.66
CA GLU A 210 4.49 2.50 -9.50
C GLU A 210 4.06 1.59 -10.66
N GLY A 211 2.77 1.57 -10.98
CA GLY A 211 2.30 0.79 -12.11
C GLY A 211 0.85 1.04 -12.50
N HIS A 212 0.40 0.20 -13.43
CA HIS A 212 -0.97 0.16 -13.94
C HIS A 212 -1.50 -1.27 -13.86
N THR A 213 -2.71 -1.42 -13.31
CA THR A 213 -3.38 -2.71 -13.19
C THR A 213 -4.50 -2.83 -14.22
N PHE A 214 -4.57 -4.01 -14.84
CA PHE A 214 -5.70 -4.50 -15.61
C PHE A 214 -6.16 -5.86 -15.08
N VAL A 215 -7.43 -6.18 -15.27
CA VAL A 215 -8.08 -7.42 -14.90
C VAL A 215 -8.72 -7.98 -16.16
N LEU A 216 -8.35 -9.22 -16.50
CA LEU A 216 -8.93 -9.97 -17.60
C LEU A 216 -9.39 -11.31 -17.06
N ASP A 217 -10.71 -11.48 -16.93
CA ASP A 217 -11.33 -12.59 -16.21
C ASP A 217 -10.73 -12.72 -14.80
N ASP A 218 -10.03 -13.82 -14.53
CA ASP A 218 -9.35 -14.10 -13.25
C ASP A 218 -7.85 -13.73 -13.26
N THR A 219 -7.35 -13.14 -14.35
CA THR A 219 -5.94 -12.77 -14.51
C THR A 219 -5.74 -11.30 -14.21
N VAL A 220 -4.79 -11.01 -13.33
CA VAL A 220 -4.32 -9.65 -13.06
C VAL A 220 -3.07 -9.38 -13.88
N LEU A 221 -3.13 -8.36 -14.74
CA LEU A 221 -2.00 -7.81 -15.47
C LEU A 221 -1.50 -6.57 -14.74
N PHE A 222 -0.24 -6.57 -14.31
CA PHE A 222 0.36 -5.48 -13.58
C PHE A 222 1.63 -5.01 -14.26
N LEU A 223 1.53 -3.88 -14.97
CA LEU A 223 2.65 -3.22 -15.62
C LEU A 223 3.28 -2.23 -14.64
N HIS A 224 4.48 -2.51 -14.15
CA HIS A 224 5.04 -1.77 -13.03
C HIS A 224 6.54 -1.56 -13.14
N ARG A 225 7.06 -0.62 -12.35
CA ARG A 225 8.48 -0.38 -12.14
C ARG A 225 8.72 0.03 -10.69
N VAL A 226 9.98 -0.05 -10.27
CA VAL A 226 10.39 0.28 -8.91
C VAL A 226 11.01 1.67 -8.85
N LEU A 227 10.53 2.45 -7.89
CA LEU A 227 11.04 3.75 -7.51
C LEU A 227 11.74 3.63 -6.15
N THR A 228 12.94 4.18 -6.06
CA THR A 228 13.72 4.30 -4.83
C THR A 228 13.64 5.73 -4.29
N PHE A 229 13.85 5.85 -2.99
CA PHE A 229 13.90 7.15 -2.33
C PHE A 229 15.19 7.88 -2.72
N PRO A 230 15.15 9.22 -2.85
CA PRO A 230 16.35 9.99 -3.13
C PRO A 230 17.41 9.76 -2.04
N PRO A 231 18.70 9.71 -2.38
CA PRO A 231 19.75 9.58 -1.39
C PRO A 231 19.68 10.76 -0.41
N SER A 232 19.54 10.47 0.88
CA SER A 232 19.55 11.49 1.93
C SER A 232 20.86 12.27 1.86
N ALA A 233 20.78 13.60 1.91
CA ALA A 233 21.95 14.48 1.88
C ALA A 233 22.91 14.25 3.08
N ASP A 234 22.45 13.55 4.11
CA ASP A 234 23.16 13.32 5.37
C ASP A 234 24.07 12.07 5.39
N GLY A 235 24.51 11.57 4.23
CA GLY A 235 25.47 10.44 4.21
C GLY A 235 26.15 10.23 2.87
N GLY A 236 27.30 10.86 2.69
CA GLY A 236 28.16 10.67 1.52
C GLY A 236 28.60 9.22 1.33
N GLY A 237 28.70 8.81 0.06
CA GLY A 237 29.49 7.66 -0.40
C GLY A 237 29.24 6.33 0.33
N GLY A 238 28.22 5.58 -0.11
CA GLY A 238 27.85 4.28 0.47
C GLY A 238 26.75 4.47 1.52
N GLY A 239 25.51 4.60 1.04
CA GLY A 239 24.42 5.28 1.74
C GLY A 239 24.15 4.88 3.20
N PRO A 240 23.63 5.81 4.02
CA PRO A 240 23.27 5.53 5.39
C PRO A 240 22.14 4.49 5.42
N LYS A 241 22.34 3.38 6.15
CA LYS A 241 21.25 2.48 6.52
C LYS A 241 20.32 3.26 7.44
N THR A 242 19.31 3.93 6.89
CA THR A 242 18.22 4.46 7.69
C THR A 242 17.61 3.28 8.44
N LEU A 243 17.67 3.29 9.77
CA LEU A 243 17.18 2.21 10.61
C LEU A 243 15.65 2.22 10.73
N THR A 244 15.01 3.22 10.13
CA THR A 244 13.57 3.47 10.21
C THR A 244 13.01 3.87 8.84
N PRO A 245 11.77 3.46 8.49
CA PRO A 245 11.06 3.98 7.33
C PRO A 245 10.85 5.49 7.42
N THR A 246 10.81 6.14 6.26
CA THR A 246 10.56 7.59 6.15
C THR A 246 9.14 7.92 6.61
N GLU A 247 8.97 8.97 7.40
CA GLU A 247 7.62 9.33 7.89
C GLU A 247 6.71 9.87 6.77
N TYR A 248 7.31 10.56 5.80
CA TYR A 248 6.64 11.23 4.68
C TYR A 248 7.15 10.71 3.34
N LEU A 249 6.31 10.77 2.30
CA LEU A 249 6.75 10.48 0.94
C LEU A 249 7.39 11.73 0.33
N PRO A 250 8.60 11.64 -0.23
CA PRO A 250 9.17 12.74 -1.00
C PRO A 250 8.29 13.05 -2.22
N PRO A 251 8.41 14.24 -2.82
CA PRO A 251 7.73 14.55 -4.07
C PRO A 251 8.02 13.50 -5.16
N LEU A 252 7.00 13.15 -5.97
CA LEU A 252 7.10 12.05 -6.93
C LEU A 252 8.20 12.31 -7.98
N ASP A 253 8.40 13.57 -8.38
CA ASP A 253 9.46 14.00 -9.30
C ASP A 253 10.88 13.88 -8.72
N LYS A 254 11.00 13.71 -7.40
CA LYS A 254 12.27 13.48 -6.69
C LYS A 254 12.56 12.01 -6.44
N MET A 255 11.62 11.11 -6.74
CA MET A 255 11.86 9.67 -6.68
C MET A 255 12.83 9.25 -7.79
N VAL A 256 13.66 8.25 -7.51
CA VAL A 256 14.67 7.76 -8.45
C VAL A 256 14.24 6.41 -9.01
N LEU A 257 14.44 6.17 -10.30
CA LEU A 257 14.17 4.86 -10.90
C LEU A 257 15.21 3.85 -10.44
N LEU A 258 14.78 2.66 -10.01
CA LEU A 258 15.71 1.57 -9.69
C LEU A 258 16.50 1.15 -10.94
N ASP A 259 15.81 1.05 -12.08
CA ASP A 259 16.42 0.82 -13.39
C ASP A 259 16.46 2.14 -14.17
N THR A 260 17.66 2.62 -14.45
CA THR A 260 17.89 3.87 -15.19
C THR A 260 17.41 3.82 -16.64
N SER A 261 17.17 2.62 -17.20
CA SER A 261 16.55 2.47 -18.51
C SER A 261 15.10 2.95 -18.55
N GLY A 262 14.45 3.04 -17.38
CA GLY A 262 13.03 3.34 -17.23
C GLY A 262 12.10 2.23 -17.71
N ALA A 263 12.63 1.03 -17.96
CA ALA A 263 11.84 -0.12 -18.34
C ALA A 263 10.80 -0.49 -17.26
N TYR A 264 9.70 -1.06 -17.74
CA TYR A 264 8.65 -1.64 -16.92
C TYR A 264 8.73 -3.16 -16.98
N VAL A 265 8.10 -3.81 -16.02
CA VAL A 265 7.87 -5.24 -16.00
C VAL A 265 6.36 -5.45 -16.07
N LEU A 266 5.91 -6.17 -17.10
CA LEU A 266 4.55 -6.69 -17.15
C LEU A 266 4.52 -8.01 -16.39
N GLN A 267 3.73 -8.08 -15.32
CA GLN A 267 3.43 -9.31 -14.59
C GLN A 267 2.00 -9.75 -14.92
N ALA A 268 1.83 -10.97 -15.44
CA ALA A 268 0.53 -11.62 -15.55
C ALA A 268 0.40 -12.66 -14.43
N SER A 269 -0.67 -12.58 -13.65
CA SER A 269 -0.82 -13.43 -12.46
C SER A 269 -2.24 -13.94 -12.24
N ILE A 270 -2.33 -15.19 -11.76
CA ILE A 270 -3.57 -15.78 -11.26
C ILE A 270 -3.32 -16.29 -9.85
N THR A 271 -4.16 -15.90 -8.89
CA THR A 271 -4.09 -16.38 -7.51
C THR A 271 -5.15 -17.46 -7.27
N VAL A 272 -4.70 -18.70 -7.10
CA VAL A 272 -5.54 -19.86 -6.83
C VAL A 272 -5.72 -20.01 -5.31
N GLN A 273 -6.97 -19.89 -4.83
CA GLN A 273 -7.31 -19.98 -3.41
C GLN A 273 -7.08 -21.40 -2.85
N ASP A 274 -7.71 -22.39 -3.48
CA ASP A 274 -7.56 -23.80 -3.13
C ASP A 274 -6.44 -24.46 -3.95
N SER A 275 -5.23 -24.35 -3.42
CA SER A 275 -4.04 -24.99 -4.01
C SER A 275 -3.95 -26.49 -3.75
N GLY A 276 -4.89 -27.07 -2.97
CA GLY A 276 -4.95 -28.51 -2.73
C GLY A 276 -5.53 -29.28 -3.90
N ASN A 277 -6.23 -28.58 -4.81
CA ASN A 277 -6.82 -29.16 -6.00
C ASN A 277 -5.88 -29.06 -7.23
N PRO A 278 -5.26 -30.17 -7.66
CA PRO A 278 -4.30 -30.16 -8.78
C PRO A 278 -4.96 -29.83 -10.13
N ASP A 279 -6.25 -30.17 -10.31
CA ASP A 279 -6.96 -29.87 -11.56
C ASP A 279 -7.19 -28.37 -11.72
N MET A 280 -7.48 -27.67 -10.62
CA MET A 280 -7.57 -26.20 -10.63
C MET A 280 -6.23 -25.54 -10.96
N LEU A 281 -5.12 -26.02 -10.40
CA LEU A 281 -3.79 -25.50 -10.73
C LEU A 281 -3.46 -25.69 -12.21
N LYS A 282 -3.76 -26.87 -12.76
CA LYS A 282 -3.55 -27.19 -14.17
C LYS A 282 -4.42 -26.31 -15.08
N ALA A 283 -5.70 -26.15 -14.77
CA ALA A 283 -6.63 -25.34 -15.56
C ALA A 283 -6.20 -23.86 -15.58
N ASN A 284 -5.82 -23.30 -14.44
CA ASN A 284 -5.35 -21.91 -14.35
C ASN A 284 -3.99 -21.72 -15.04
N SER A 285 -3.09 -22.71 -14.99
CA SER A 285 -1.85 -22.68 -15.77
C SER A 285 -2.13 -22.65 -17.27
N GLN A 286 -3.04 -23.51 -17.76
CA GLN A 286 -3.45 -23.52 -19.16
C GLN A 286 -4.10 -22.19 -19.59
N ARG A 287 -4.89 -21.57 -18.72
CA ARG A 287 -5.46 -20.23 -18.98
C ARG A 287 -4.36 -19.17 -19.14
N LEU A 288 -3.38 -19.16 -18.23
CA LEU A 288 -2.28 -18.20 -18.29
C LEU A 288 -1.40 -18.41 -19.53
N LEU A 289 -1.20 -19.66 -19.96
CA LEU A 289 -0.54 -19.99 -21.22
C LEU A 289 -1.37 -19.59 -22.45
N GLY A 290 -2.69 -19.73 -22.39
CA GLY A 290 -3.59 -19.22 -23.43
C GLY A 290 -3.49 -17.70 -23.59
N LEU A 291 -3.40 -16.98 -22.46
CA LEU A 291 -3.17 -15.54 -22.45
C LEU A 291 -1.80 -15.17 -23.04
N LYS A 292 -0.74 -15.93 -22.72
CA LYS A 292 0.58 -15.77 -23.34
C LYS A 292 0.50 -15.87 -24.87
N GLU A 293 -0.20 -16.87 -25.40
CA GLU A 293 -0.37 -17.02 -26.85
C GLU A 293 -1.19 -15.90 -27.47
N HIS A 294 -2.20 -15.39 -26.77
CA HIS A 294 -3.01 -14.27 -27.24
C HIS A 294 -2.20 -12.96 -27.28
N LEU A 295 -1.30 -12.75 -26.30
CA LEU A 295 -0.49 -11.55 -26.18
C LEU A 295 0.82 -11.59 -26.98
N LYS A 296 1.21 -12.71 -27.59
CA LYS A 296 2.54 -12.89 -28.19
C LYS A 296 2.93 -11.86 -29.25
N SER A 297 1.97 -11.26 -29.95
CA SER A 297 2.22 -10.21 -30.95
C SER A 297 2.48 -8.84 -30.33
N VAL A 298 2.04 -8.66 -29.08
CA VAL A 298 2.14 -7.42 -28.31
C VAL A 298 3.34 -7.48 -27.36
N VAL A 299 3.47 -8.59 -26.63
CA VAL A 299 4.45 -8.77 -25.57
C VAL A 299 4.77 -10.24 -25.37
N LYS A 300 6.04 -10.55 -25.10
CA LYS A 300 6.51 -11.92 -24.92
C LYS A 300 6.50 -12.29 -23.43
N LEU A 301 5.44 -12.94 -22.97
CA LEU A 301 5.31 -13.44 -21.60
C LEU A 301 6.10 -14.74 -21.39
N GLU A 302 6.94 -14.79 -20.38
CA GLU A 302 7.79 -15.94 -20.05
C GLU A 302 7.80 -16.23 -18.53
N PRO A 303 8.04 -17.48 -18.12
CA PRO A 303 8.33 -17.76 -16.72
C PRO A 303 9.66 -17.11 -16.33
N GLU A 304 9.71 -16.57 -15.12
CA GLU A 304 10.92 -15.91 -14.59
C GLU A 304 11.85 -16.94 -13.94
N ASP A 305 13.14 -16.62 -13.89
CA ASP A 305 14.10 -17.46 -13.18
C ASP A 305 13.75 -17.58 -11.69
N ARG A 306 13.88 -18.80 -11.18
CA ARG A 306 13.49 -19.14 -9.81
C ARG A 306 14.31 -18.38 -8.77
N LEU A 307 15.59 -18.15 -9.03
CA LEU A 307 16.47 -17.47 -8.07
C LEU A 307 16.24 -15.96 -8.07
N SER A 308 15.85 -15.39 -9.21
CA SER A 308 15.43 -13.97 -9.30
C SER A 308 14.22 -13.64 -8.42
N LEU A 309 13.39 -14.63 -8.08
CA LEU A 309 12.22 -14.48 -7.22
C LEU A 309 12.41 -15.06 -5.81
N ASP A 310 13.62 -15.52 -5.48
CA ASP A 310 13.92 -16.07 -4.16
C ASP A 310 14.11 -14.94 -3.14
N THR A 311 13.13 -14.78 -2.26
CA THR A 311 13.13 -13.78 -1.18
C THR A 311 14.17 -14.02 -0.08
N ARG A 312 15.04 -15.03 -0.23
CA ARG A 312 16.21 -15.27 0.64
C ARG A 312 17.50 -14.67 0.09
N VAL A 313 17.55 -14.42 -1.21
CA VAL A 313 18.72 -13.89 -1.92
C VAL A 313 18.57 -12.37 -2.03
N LYS A 314 19.69 -11.64 -1.85
CA LYS A 314 19.74 -10.18 -1.77
C LYS A 314 19.70 -9.54 -3.14
#